data_AF-A0A7L5PIR5-F1
#
_entry.id   AF-A0A7L5PIR5-F1
#
_cell.length_a   1.000
_cell.length_b   1.000
_cell.length_c   1.000
_cell.angle_alpha   90.00
_cell.angle_beta   90.00
_cell.angle_gamma   90.00
#
_symmetry.space_group_name_H-M   'P 1'
#
loop_
_entity.id
_entity.type
_entity.pdbx_description
1 polymer ?
#
loop_
_entity_poly.entity_id
_entity_poly.type
_entity_poly.pdbx_seq_one_letter_code
_entity_poly.pdbx_strand_id
1 'polypeptide(L)' 'NYIESGEWTMKDYRGWKHLVGYNCCSERYLDITYHFVLLRLPLYFIVNIIIPCLLFSFLTGLVFF' A
#
# COMPACT_ATOMS: atom_id res chain seq x y z
N ASN A 1 -5.61 -10.01 -18.82
CA ASN A 1 -5.67 -8.54 -19.01
C ASN A 1 -5.75 -7.91 -17.62
N TYR A 2 -4.87 -6.97 -17.28
CA TYR A 2 -4.88 -6.28 -15.98
C TYR A 2 -5.93 -5.15 -16.02
N ILE A 3 -6.73 -5.01 -14.95
CA ILE A 3 -7.67 -3.90 -14.77
C ILE A 3 -7.05 -2.95 -13.75
N GLU A 4 -6.87 -1.69 -14.15
CA GLU A 4 -6.30 -0.69 -13.26
C GLU A 4 -7.26 -0.35 -12.12
N SER A 5 -6.73 -0.25 -10.90
CA SER A 5 -7.46 0.23 -9.73
C SER A 5 -7.30 1.73 -9.57
N GLY A 6 -8.39 2.46 -9.32
CA GLY A 6 -8.36 3.90 -9.05
C GLY A 6 -7.71 4.28 -7.72
N GLU A 7 -7.63 3.34 -6.76
CA GLU A 7 -7.05 3.57 -5.44
C GLU A 7 -5.61 3.06 -5.28
N TRP A 8 -5.18 2.10 -6.10
CA TRP A 8 -3.91 1.41 -5.96
C TRP A 8 -3.20 1.29 -7.30
N THR A 9 -1.95 1.74 -7.35
CA THR A 9 -1.09 1.57 -8.53
C THR A 9 -0.05 0.49 -8.25
N MET A 10 0.17 -0.40 -9.22
CA MET A 10 1.18 -1.45 -9.13
C MET A 10 2.55 -0.85 -9.47
N LYS A 11 3.45 -0.77 -8.48
CA LYS A 11 4.80 -0.20 -8.64
C LYS A 11 5.82 -1.24 -9.08
N ASP A 12 5.77 -2.43 -8.50
CA ASP A 12 6.70 -3.53 -8.80
C ASP A 12 6.00 -4.87 -8.58
N TYR A 13 6.40 -5.88 -9.34
CA TYR A 13 5.93 -7.26 -9.22
C TYR A 13 7.12 -8.19 -9.47
N ARG A 14 7.45 -9.04 -8.50
CA ARG A 14 8.58 -9.98 -8.62
C ARG A 14 8.20 -11.36 -8.11
N GLY A 15 8.69 -12.39 -8.81
CA GLY A 15 8.59 -13.77 -8.37
C GLY A 15 9.98 -14.30 -8.03
N TRP A 16 10.12 -14.91 -6.86
CA TRP A 16 11.35 -15.58 -6.44
C TRP A 16 11.07 -17.05 -6.18
N LYS A 17 11.97 -17.89 -6.68
CA LYS A 17 11.92 -19.33 -6.47
C LYS A 17 12.90 -19.65 -5.34
N HIS A 18 12.40 -20.20 -4.24
CA HIS A 18 13.24 -20.65 -3.13
C HIS A 18 13.18 -22.16 -3.00
N LEU A 19 14.24 -22.71 -2.44
CA LEU A 19 14.39 -24.14 -2.20
C LEU A 19 14.71 -24.30 -0.71
N VAL A 20 13.67 -24.49 0.09
CA VAL A 20 13.70 -24.42 1.56
C VAL A 20 13.70 -25.83 2.14
N GLY A 21 14.64 -26.09 3.05
CA GLY A 21 14.60 -27.28 3.90
C GLY A 21 13.84 -26.96 5.18
N TYR A 22 12.78 -27.70 5.48
CA TYR A 22 12.01 -27.55 6.71
C TYR A 22 12.53 -28.51 7.78
N ASN A 23 12.52 -28.12 9.06
CA ASN A 23 13.01 -28.95 10.16
C ASN A 23 12.26 -30.29 10.33
N CYS A 24 11.11 -30.47 9.69
CA CYS A 24 10.34 -31.71 9.73
C CYS A 24 10.89 -32.81 8.80
N CYS A 25 11.65 -32.46 7.75
CA CYS A 25 12.05 -33.41 6.71
C CYS A 25 13.48 -33.13 6.19
N SER A 26 14.23 -34.18 5.84
CA SER A 26 15.59 -34.07 5.26
C SER A 26 15.60 -33.60 3.79
N GLU A 27 14.44 -33.58 3.13
CA GLU A 27 14.30 -33.17 1.74
C GLU A 27 14.00 -31.67 1.61
N ARG A 28 14.54 -31.04 0.56
CA ARG A 28 14.31 -29.62 0.28
C ARG A 28 13.06 -29.45 -0.59
N TYR A 29 12.15 -28.60 -0.16
CA TYR A 29 10.91 -28.29 -0.88
C TYR A 29 11.06 -27.01 -1.68
N LEU A 30 10.39 -26.97 -2.82
CA LEU A 30 10.38 -25.82 -3.69
C LEU A 30 9.19 -24.91 -3.39
N ASP A 31 9.44 -23.64 -3.13
CA ASP A 31 8.42 -22.61 -3.03
C ASP A 31 8.64 -21.49 -4.05
N ILE A 32 7.54 -20.90 -4.49
CA ILE A 32 7.53 -19.75 -5.39
C ILE A 32 6.81 -18.63 -4.65
N THR A 33 7.55 -17.60 -4.26
CA THR A 33 7.00 -16.43 -3.58
C THR A 33 6.81 -15.29 -4.57
N TYR A 34 5.57 -14.83 -4.72
CA TYR A 34 5.26 -13.63 -5.49
C TYR A 34 5.12 -12.43 -4.56
N HIS A 35 5.86 -11.37 -4.86
CA HIS A 35 5.82 -10.10 -4.17
C HIS A 35 5.21 -9.04 -5.09
N PHE A 36 4.18 -8.36 -4.60
CA PHE A 36 3.52 -7.24 -5.28
C PHE A 36 3.71 -5.99 -4.44
N VAL A 37 4.32 -4.96 -5.02
CA VAL A 37 4.48 -3.65 -4.40
C VAL A 37 3.37 -2.75 -4.93
N LEU A 38 2.40 -2.44 -4.06
CA LEU A 38 1.25 -1.60 -4.38
C LEU A 38 1.40 -0.24 -3.68
N LEU A 39 1.13 0.84 -4.40
CA LEU A 39 1.14 2.21 -3.87
C LEU A 39 -0.29 2.75 -3.85
N ARG A 40 -0.75 3.22 -2.68
CA ARG A 40 -2.08 3.83 -2.52
C ARG A 40 -2.08 5.27 -3.05
N LEU A 41 -3.08 5.64 -3.85
CA LEU A 41 -3.31 7.01 -4.29
C LEU A 41 -4.03 7.80 -3.17
N PRO A 42 -3.43 8.87 -2.63
CA PRO A 42 -3.99 9.58 -1.47
C PRO A 42 -5.07 10.62 -1.83
N LEU A 43 -5.44 10.78 -3.10
CA LEU A 43 -6.35 11.84 -3.60
C LEU A 43 -7.65 11.94 -2.80
N TYR A 44 -8.33 10.81 -2.57
CA TYR A 44 -9.57 10.77 -1.80
C TYR A 44 -9.38 11.25 -0.36
N PHE A 45 -8.28 10.83 0.29
CA PHE A 45 -7.98 11.19 1.67
C PHE A 45 -7.63 12.68 1.80
N ILE A 46 -6.88 13.23 0.85
CA ILE A 46 -6.53 14.65 0.84
C ILE A 46 -7.79 15.50 0.72
N VAL A 47 -8.66 15.20 -0.25
CA VAL A 47 -9.85 16.03 -0.52
C VAL A 47 -10.87 15.93 0.61
N ASN A 48 -11.15 14.72 1.10
CA ASN A 48 -12.26 14.52 2.04
C ASN A 48 -11.88 14.62 3.52
N ILE A 49 -10.60 14.51 3.87
CA ILE A 49 -10.17 14.52 5.29
C ILE A 49 -9.22 15.69 5.57
N ILE A 50 -8.17 15.86 4.77
CA ILE A 50 -7.15 16.89 5.04
C ILE A 50 -7.73 18.30 4.82
N ILE A 51 -8.39 18.56 3.68
CA ILE A 51 -8.97 19.88 3.39
C ILE A 51 -9.95 20.35 4.48
N PRO A 52 -10.98 19.58 4.89
CA PRO A 52 -11.89 20.05 5.93
C PRO A 52 -11.20 20.24 7.28
N CYS A 53 -10.23 19.40 7.65
CA CYS A 53 -9.44 19.60 8.88
C CYS A 53 -8.64 20.91 8.86
N LEU A 54 -8.01 21.23 7.73
CA LEU A 54 -7.25 22.48 7.58
C LEU A 54 -8.17 23.70 7.63
N LEU A 55 -9.35 23.62 7.01
CA LEU A 55 -10.36 24.69 7.06
C LEU A 55 -10.83 24.94 8.49
N PHE A 56 -11.17 23.91 9.26
CA PHE A 56 -11.57 24.08 10.66
C PHE A 56 -10.44 24.63 11.53
N SER A 57 -9.21 24.16 11.34
CA SER A 57 -8.05 24.65 12.09
C SER A 57 -7.74 26.12 11.79
N PHE A 58 -7.95 26.55 10.54
CA PHE A 58 -7.80 27.95 10.16
C PHE A 58 -8.89 28.83 10.79
N LEU A 59 -10.15 28.37 10.73
CA LEU A 59 -11.29 29.07 11.33
C LEU A 59 -11.12 29.27 12.84
N THR A 60 -10.62 28.27 13.57
CA THR A 60 -10.37 28.42 15.02
C THR A 60 -9.24 29.40 15.32
N GLY A 61 -8.18 29.45 14.51
CA GLY A 61 -7.12 30.44 14.65
C GLY A 61 -7.59 31.87 14.43
N LEU A 62 -8.51 32.08 13.47
CA LEU A 62 -9.06 33.39 13.13
C LEU A 62 -9.97 33.97 14.22
N VAL A 63 -10.57 33.14 15.08
CA VAL A 63 -11.41 33.61 16.21
C VAL A 63 -10.62 34.44 17.23
N PHE A 64 -9.32 34.20 17.36
CA PHE A 64 -8.46 34.91 18.32
C PHE A 64 -7.82 36.18 17.75
N PHE A 65 -8.10 36.49 16.48
CA PHE A 65 -7.63 37.68 15.77
C PHE A 65 -8.77 38.70 15.62
#